data_AF-A0A8J3FSH5-F1
#
_entry.id   AF-A0A8J3FSH5-F1
#
_cell.length_a   1.000
_cell.length_b   1.000
_cell.length_c   1.000
_cell.angle_alpha   90.00
_cell.angle_beta   90.00
_cell.angle_gamma   90.00
#
_symmetry.space_group_name_H-M   'P 1'
#
loop_
_entity.id
_entity.type
_entity.pdbx_description
1 polymer ?
#
loop_
_entity_poly.entity_id
_entity_poly.type
_entity_poly.pdbx_seq_one_letter_code
_entity_poly.pdbx_strand_id
1 'polypeptide(L)'
;MNNLAEMVNQPVRLRGVAGNAHAGAVLVVTGERPVYIEGLREWGATAGRTVEATGLLTETRVGPEPLGTAHTPAHGVPGPVYVLSHAAWTEAD
;
A
#
# COMPACT_ATOMS: atom_id res chain seq x y z
N MET A 1 0.53 16.84 9.35
CA MET A 1 0.24 15.43 9.01
C MET A 1 1.25 15.05 7.96
N ASN A 2 2.19 14.15 8.25
CA ASN A 2 3.21 13.74 7.28
C ASN A 2 2.54 12.97 6.13
N ASN A 3 2.86 13.35 4.90
CA ASN A 3 2.35 12.68 3.71
C ASN A 3 3.20 11.42 3.43
N LEU A 4 2.60 10.34 2.91
CA LEU A 4 3.31 9.08 2.64
C LEU A 4 4.54 9.28 1.74
N ALA A 5 4.50 10.24 0.81
CA ALA A 5 5.63 10.53 -0.08
C ALA A 5 6.89 10.98 0.69
N GLU A 6 6.74 11.69 1.81
CA GLU A 6 7.86 12.16 2.63
C GLU A 6 8.44 11.04 3.51
N MET A 7 7.70 9.95 3.68
CA MET A 7 8.05 8.82 4.55
C MET A 7 8.64 7.65 3.77
N VAL A 8 8.77 7.78 2.44
CA VAL A 8 9.38 6.75 1.59
C VAL A 8 10.82 6.49 2.01
N ASN A 9 11.22 5.23 1.96
CA ASN A 9 12.50 4.68 2.41
C ASN A 9 12.76 4.81 3.92
N GLN A 10 11.71 4.99 4.72
CA GLN A 10 11.82 5.07 6.18
C GLN A 10 11.00 3.96 6.85
N PRO A 11 11.42 3.48 8.04
CA PRO A 11 10.55 2.69 8.88
C PRO A 11 9.40 3.56 9.37
N VAL A 12 8.18 3.11 9.17
CA VAL A 12 6.95 3.85 9.50
C VAL A 12 6.03 3.04 10.39
N ARG A 13 5.11 3.74 11.04
CA ARG A 13 3.96 3.18 11.75
C ARG A 13 2.71 3.86 11.22
N LEU A 14 1.85 3.08 10.57
CA LEU A 14 0.64 3.56 9.90
C LEU A 14 -0.58 2.95 10.58
N ARG A 15 -1.60 3.78 10.84
CA ARG A 15 -2.91 3.32 11.32
C ARG A 15 -3.91 3.45 10.18
N GLY A 16 -4.64 2.38 9.88
CA GLY A 16 -5.61 2.37 8.80
C GLY A 16 -6.54 1.16 8.86
N VAL A 17 -7.45 1.07 7.90
CA VAL A 17 -8.37 -0.06 7.78
C VAL A 17 -7.75 -1.13 6.88
N ALA A 18 -7.76 -2.38 7.34
CA ALA A 18 -7.32 -3.53 6.56
C ALA A 18 -8.31 -3.79 5.41
N GLY A 19 -7.88 -3.54 4.17
CA GLY A 19 -8.69 -3.73 2.96
C GLY A 19 -8.07 -4.73 1.99
N ASN A 20 -8.90 -5.39 1.17
CA ASN A 20 -8.41 -6.28 0.10
C ASN A 20 -8.66 -5.61 -1.25
N ALA A 21 -7.58 -5.33 -1.99
CA ALA A 21 -7.64 -4.84 -3.36
C ALA A 21 -7.45 -6.00 -4.36
N HIS A 22 -7.69 -5.76 -5.65
CA HIS A 22 -7.54 -6.80 -6.67
C HIS A 22 -6.12 -7.41 -6.69
N ALA A 23 -5.10 -6.59 -6.48
CA ALA A 23 -3.69 -7.00 -6.55
C ALA A 23 -3.10 -7.48 -5.21
N GLY A 24 -3.85 -7.42 -4.09
CA GLY A 24 -3.37 -7.87 -2.79
C GLY A 24 -3.98 -7.14 -1.60
N ALA A 25 -3.46 -7.42 -0.41
CA ALA A 25 -3.85 -6.75 0.82
C ALA A 25 -3.34 -5.30 0.84
N VAL A 26 -4.20 -4.37 1.23
CA VAL A 26 -3.89 -2.95 1.37
C VAL A 26 -4.28 -2.42 2.74
N LEU A 27 -3.54 -1.45 3.24
CA LEU A 27 -3.92 -0.61 4.36
C LEU A 27 -4.50 0.69 3.82
N VAL A 28 -5.76 0.97 4.17
CA VAL A 28 -6.44 2.20 3.80
C VAL A 28 -6.24 3.23 4.92
N VAL A 29 -5.35 4.18 4.67
CA VAL A 29 -5.07 5.32 5.56
C VAL A 29 -5.91 6.51 5.10
N THR A 30 -6.68 7.11 6.00
CA THR A 30 -7.62 8.19 5.66
C THR A 30 -6.89 9.38 5.03
N GLY A 31 -7.32 9.78 3.83
CA GLY A 31 -6.76 10.92 3.10
C GLY A 31 -5.52 10.60 2.27
N GLU A 32 -5.01 9.37 2.34
CA GLU A 32 -3.82 8.93 1.61
C GLU A 32 -4.16 7.83 0.59
N ARG A 33 -3.21 7.53 -0.30
CA ARG A 33 -3.34 6.40 -1.24
C ARG A 33 -3.27 5.07 -0.46
N PRO A 34 -3.90 3.99 -0.96
CA PRO A 34 -3.79 2.68 -0.35
C PRO A 34 -2.33 2.22 -0.31
N VAL A 35 -1.90 1.67 0.82
CA VAL A 35 -0.56 1.10 1.00
C VAL A 35 -0.64 -0.41 0.89
N TYR A 36 -0.02 -1.01 -0.11
CA TYR A 36 0.03 -2.46 -0.25
C TYR A 36 0.89 -3.08 0.83
N ILE A 37 0.49 -4.25 1.33
CA ILE A 37 1.30 -5.03 2.26
C ILE A 37 2.09 -6.06 1.46
N GLU A 38 3.42 -5.94 1.50
CA GLU A 38 4.30 -6.85 0.77
C GLU A 38 4.09 -8.31 1.23
N GLY A 39 3.94 -9.21 0.26
CA GLY A 39 3.80 -10.65 0.52
C GLY A 39 2.44 -11.06 1.10
N LEU A 40 1.53 -10.13 1.40
CA LEU A 40 0.20 -10.43 1.92
C LEU A 40 -0.85 -10.36 0.81
N ARG A 41 -1.42 -11.52 0.47
CA ARG A 41 -2.46 -11.61 -0.57
C ARG A 41 -3.81 -11.05 -0.11
N GLU A 42 -4.19 -11.30 1.15
CA GLU A 42 -5.45 -10.87 1.75
C GLU A 42 -5.34 -10.84 3.28
N TRP A 43 -6.14 -10.00 3.94
CA TRP A 43 -6.14 -9.85 5.42
C TRP A 43 -6.91 -10.93 6.20
N GLY A 44 -7.62 -11.83 5.51
CA GLY A 44 -8.44 -12.85 6.17
C GLY A 44 -9.44 -12.25 7.18
N ALA A 45 -9.45 -12.76 8.41
CA ALA A 45 -10.36 -12.31 9.48
C ALA A 45 -10.13 -10.87 9.95
N THR A 46 -8.96 -10.29 9.66
CA THR A 46 -8.62 -8.91 9.98
C THR A 46 -9.19 -7.92 8.97
N ALA A 47 -9.68 -8.38 7.82
CA ALA A 47 -10.29 -7.53 6.80
C ALA A 47 -11.45 -6.70 7.38
N GLY A 48 -11.48 -5.41 7.05
CA GLY A 48 -12.46 -4.44 7.54
C GLY A 48 -12.17 -3.89 8.94
N ARG A 49 -11.16 -4.39 9.65
CA ARG A 49 -10.78 -3.90 10.98
C ARG A 49 -9.74 -2.79 10.90
N THR A 50 -9.74 -1.93 11.90
CA THR A 50 -8.66 -0.96 12.08
C THR A 50 -7.43 -1.71 12.58
N VAL A 51 -6.31 -1.50 11.91
CA VAL A 51 -5.02 -2.07 12.30
C VAL A 51 -3.98 -0.97 12.37
N GLU A 52 -2.96 -1.25 13.15
CA GLU A 52 -1.74 -0.49 13.15
C GLU A 52 -0.61 -1.35 12.60
N ALA A 53 -0.05 -0.92 11.48
CA ALA A 53 0.99 -1.64 10.76
C ALA A 53 2.32 -0.88 10.83
N THR A 54 3.40 -1.61 11.06
CA THR A 54 4.77 -1.11 11.00
C THR A 54 5.51 -1.79 9.86
N GLY A 55 6.50 -1.11 9.30
CA GLY A 55 7.34 -1.67 8.23
C GLY A 55 8.15 -0.59 7.52
N LEU A 56 8.87 -0.98 6.47
CA LEU A 56 9.59 -0.06 5.60
C LEU A 56 8.64 0.44 4.51
N LEU A 57 8.36 1.73 4.44
CA LEU A 57 7.54 2.29 3.38
C LEU A 57 8.40 2.48 2.11
N THR A 58 7.98 1.90 1.00
CA THR A 58 8.62 2.06 -0.30
C THR A 58 7.61 2.59 -1.32
N GLU A 59 8.12 3.33 -2.31
CA GLU A 59 7.34 3.75 -3.46
C GLU A 59 7.74 2.90 -4.67
N THR A 60 6.76 2.24 -5.27
CA THR A 60 6.90 1.61 -6.58
C THR A 60 6.07 2.40 -7.59
N ARG A 61 6.66 2.67 -8.76
CA ARG A 61 5.93 3.23 -9.89
C ARG A 61 5.32 2.09 -10.69
N VAL A 62 4.00 1.94 -10.65
CA VAL A 62 3.29 1.04 -11.57
C VAL A 62 3.04 1.80 -12.86
N GLY A 63 3.99 1.65 -13.78
CA GLY A 63 3.90 2.10 -15.16
C GLY A 63 5.12 1.56 -15.90
N PRO A 64 4.99 1.08 -17.15
CA PRO A 64 6.17 0.75 -17.93
C PRO A 64 7.02 2.01 -18.05
N GLU A 65 8.32 1.93 -17.76
CA GLU A 65 9.24 2.81 -18.50
C GLU A 65 8.96 2.52 -19.98
N PRO A 66 8.54 3.50 -20.79
CA PRO A 66 8.17 3.25 -22.17
C PRO A 66 9.44 2.98 -22.98
N LEU A 67 9.90 1.72 -23.00
CA LEU A 67 10.66 1.18 -24.12
C LEU A 67 9.67 0.62 -25.13
N GLY A 68 9.08 1.51 -25.92
CA GLY A 68 8.42 1.16 -27.18
C GLY A 68 7.06 0.48 -27.07
N THR A 69 6.17 0.90 -27.99
CA THR A 69 4.96 0.18 -28.42
C THR A 69 3.82 -0.01 -27.39
N ALA A 70 2.92 0.97 -27.42
CA ALA A 70 1.45 0.85 -27.43
C ALA A 70 0.85 -0.45 -26.87
N HIS A 71 0.64 -0.54 -25.56
CA HIS A 71 -0.39 -1.41 -24.99
C HIS A 71 -1.14 -0.68 -23.87
N THR A 72 -2.45 -0.70 -24.00
CA THR A 72 -3.50 -0.08 -23.18
C THR A 72 -3.21 -0.13 -21.68
N PRO A 73 -3.35 0.98 -20.93
CA PRO A 73 -3.16 0.93 -19.48
C PRO A 73 -4.22 -0.01 -18.88
N ALA A 74 -3.75 -1.09 -18.26
CA ALA A 74 -4.53 -1.83 -17.29
C ALA A 74 -5.09 -0.85 -16.25
N HIS A 75 -6.31 -1.07 -15.78
CA HIS A 75 -7.17 -0.19 -14.98
C HIS A 75 -6.61 0.33 -13.62
N GLY A 76 -5.30 0.49 -13.46
CA GLY A 76 -4.67 1.18 -12.35
C GLY A 76 -4.61 2.68 -12.60
N VAL A 77 -5.05 3.47 -11.62
CA VAL A 77 -4.87 4.92 -11.63
C VAL A 77 -3.37 5.22 -11.77
N PRO A 78 -2.92 5.98 -12.78
CA PRO A 78 -1.52 6.36 -12.90
C PRO A 78 -1.07 7.14 -11.65
N GLY A 79 0.06 6.75 -11.08
CA GLY A 79 0.65 7.40 -9.91
C GLY A 79 1.52 6.47 -9.06
N PRO A 80 2.14 7.01 -8.00
CA PRO A 80 2.94 6.22 -7.09
C PRO A 80 2.06 5.19 -6.36
N VAL A 81 2.60 3.98 -6.23
CA VAL A 81 2.05 2.90 -5.42
C VAL A 81 2.94 2.73 -4.21
N TYR A 82 2.35 2.83 -3.03
CA TYR A 82 3.08 2.63 -1.79
C TYR A 82 3.01 1.17 -1.36
N VAL A 83 4.14 0.63 -0.94
CA VAL A 83 4.27 -0.74 -0.45
C VAL A 83 4.93 -0.70 0.91
N LEU A 84 4.36 -1.40 1.89
CA LEU A 84 4.93 -1.59 3.21
C LEU A 84 5.62 -2.95 3.24
N SER A 85 6.95 -2.93 3.19
CA SER A 85 7.80 -4.13 3.24
C SER A 85 8.11 -4.53 4.67
N HIS A 86 8.33 -5.83 4.88
CA HIS A 86 8.56 -6.42 6.20
C HIS A 86 7.47 -6.04 7.22
N ALA A 87 6.23 -6.01 6.76
CA ALA A 87 5.12 -5.50 7.54
C ALA A 87 4.81 -6.39 8.74
N ALA A 88 4.60 -5.77 9.89
CA ALA A 88 3.99 -6.38 11.06
C ALA A 88 2.78 -5.54 11.47
N TRP A 89 1.75 -6.16 12.01
CA TRP A 89 0.55 -5.43 12.41
C TRP A 89 -0.12 -6.02 13.64
N THR A 90 -0.85 -5.15 14.31
CA THR A 90 -1.76 -5.49 15.40
C THR A 90 -3.11 -4.84 15.15
N GLU A 91 -4.17 -5.51 15.58
CA GLU A 91 -5.50 -4.89 15.60
C GLU A 91 -5.48 -3.69 16.55
N ALA A 92 -6.06 -2.58 16.09
CA ALA A 92 -6.20 -1.38 16.92
C ALA A 92 -7.62 -1.38 17.49
N ASP A 93 -7.71 -1.17 18.81
CA ASP A 93 -8.97 -0.91 19.52
C ASP A 93 -9.66 0.37 18.98
#